data_AF-A0A0N5CBF1-F1
#
_entry.id   AF-A0A0N5CBF1-F1
#
_cell.length_a   1.000
_cell.length_b   1.000
_cell.length_c   1.000
_cell.angle_alpha   90.00
_cell.angle_beta   90.00
_cell.angle_gamma   90.00
#
_symmetry.space_group_name_H-M   'P 1'
#
loop_
_entity.id
_entity.type
_entity.pdbx_description
1 polymer ?
#
loop_
_entity_poly.entity_id
_entity_poly.type
_entity_poly.pdbx_seq_one_letter_code
_entity_poly.pdbx_strand_id
1 'polypeptide(L)'
;MILSELRVGNKVIKCMVDQHGNHVIQKVFEHVKPDLLNNIIDILKTCCDELPIVSLAKHIYGCRVLQKMLKHLLPHQKEFIVKQLQSHLDELLIHQCGNYVIQELFESSSTVVKHYIVIFIKADLEKYSMDKFASNVIEKCLIDGDQEQVNTLVTKIFEVPFEDLLYRMIGDQFGNYVAQKMLDVCDVQSRKKLIAAIKLKQAFLKKLPFAKHILAKCSESQFSPQKDREASY
;
A
#
# COMPACT_ATOMS: atom_id res chain seq x y z
N MET A 1 -8.84 -30.57 16.84
CA MET A 1 -9.73 -30.03 17.88
C MET A 1 -10.19 -28.61 17.55
N ILE A 2 -9.31 -27.59 17.47
CA ILE A 2 -9.74 -26.22 17.13
C ILE A 2 -10.29 -26.09 15.70
N LEU A 3 -9.58 -26.60 14.69
CA LEU A 3 -10.03 -26.50 13.29
C LEU A 3 -11.35 -27.23 13.03
N SER A 4 -11.68 -28.28 13.79
CA SER A 4 -12.93 -29.01 13.65
C SER A 4 -14.13 -28.21 14.19
N GLU A 5 -13.94 -27.42 15.23
CA GLU A 5 -15.01 -26.59 15.80
C GLU A 5 -15.31 -25.34 14.97
N LEU A 6 -14.27 -24.78 14.34
CA LEU A 6 -14.39 -23.62 13.44
C LEU A 6 -15.16 -23.94 12.14
N ARG A 7 -15.28 -25.21 11.77
CA ARG A 7 -15.94 -25.68 10.53
C ARG A 7 -17.47 -25.67 10.60
N VAL A 8 -18.06 -25.43 11.77
CA VAL A 8 -19.52 -25.53 11.94
C VAL A 8 -20.18 -24.20 11.54
N GLY A 9 -20.73 -24.15 10.32
CA GLY A 9 -21.44 -22.98 9.77
C GLY A 9 -20.53 -21.74 9.60
N ASN A 10 -21.12 -20.53 9.67
CA ASN A 10 -20.39 -19.26 9.52
C ASN A 10 -19.60 -18.85 10.79
N LYS A 11 -19.29 -19.79 11.70
CA LYS A 11 -18.57 -19.51 12.95
C LYS A 11 -17.19 -18.92 12.70
N VAL A 12 -16.46 -19.40 11.68
CA VAL A 12 -15.14 -18.88 11.36
C VAL A 12 -15.18 -17.39 11.02
N ILE A 13 -16.17 -16.94 10.25
CA ILE A 13 -16.34 -15.52 9.88
C ILE A 13 -16.68 -14.69 11.12
N LYS A 14 -17.59 -15.18 11.97
CA LYS A 14 -17.91 -14.53 13.25
C LYS A 14 -16.66 -14.38 14.13
N CYS A 15 -15.81 -15.40 14.20
CA CYS A 15 -14.55 -15.31 14.93
C CYS A 15 -13.58 -14.31 14.30
N MET A 16 -13.51 -14.18 12.98
CA MET A 16 -12.64 -13.20 12.32
C MET A 16 -12.96 -11.75 12.70
N VAL A 17 -14.23 -11.45 12.98
CA VAL A 17 -14.71 -10.12 13.35
C VAL A 17 -14.95 -9.95 14.86
N ASP A 18 -14.65 -10.97 15.66
CA ASP A 18 -14.76 -10.91 17.12
C ASP A 18 -13.49 -10.35 17.77
N GLN A 19 -13.63 -9.58 18.86
CA GLN A 19 -12.51 -8.95 19.56
C GLN A 19 -11.48 -9.93 20.14
N HIS A 20 -11.87 -11.17 20.44
CA HIS A 20 -10.97 -12.21 20.95
C HIS A 20 -10.75 -13.32 19.92
N GLY A 21 -11.81 -13.73 19.22
CA GLY A 21 -11.78 -14.74 18.18
C GLY A 21 -10.79 -14.41 17.07
N ASN A 22 -10.63 -13.13 16.71
CA ASN A 22 -9.72 -12.74 15.63
C ASN A 22 -8.27 -13.18 15.92
N HIS A 23 -7.84 -13.14 17.19
CA HIS A 23 -6.49 -13.54 17.58
C HIS A 23 -6.28 -15.04 17.39
N VAL A 24 -7.29 -15.85 17.69
CA VAL A 24 -7.27 -17.29 17.45
C VAL A 24 -7.16 -17.56 15.95
N ILE A 25 -7.96 -16.89 15.13
CA ILE A 25 -7.93 -17.09 13.68
C ILE A 25 -6.60 -16.62 13.07
N GLN A 26 -6.03 -15.50 13.53
CA GLN A 26 -4.70 -15.07 13.13
C GLN A 26 -3.65 -16.16 13.44
N LYS A 27 -3.67 -16.74 14.65
CA LYS A 27 -2.75 -17.81 15.02
C LYS A 27 -2.94 -19.07 14.19
N VAL A 28 -4.17 -19.38 13.81
CA VAL A 28 -4.46 -20.47 12.86
C VAL A 28 -3.76 -20.23 11.53
N PHE A 29 -3.91 -19.07 10.90
CA PHE A 29 -3.23 -18.78 9.62
C PHE A 29 -1.71 -18.70 9.74
N GLU A 30 -1.17 -18.30 10.89
CA GLU A 30 0.27 -18.20 11.11
C GLU A 30 0.95 -19.58 11.33
N HIS A 31 0.28 -20.53 11.99
CA HIS A 31 0.95 -21.74 12.51
C HIS A 31 0.41 -23.05 11.92
N VAL A 32 -0.77 -23.05 11.30
CA VAL A 32 -1.34 -24.24 10.68
C VAL A 32 -0.83 -24.35 9.24
N LYS A 33 -0.39 -25.55 8.85
CA LYS A 33 0.04 -25.81 7.47
C LYS A 33 -1.07 -25.44 6.48
N PRO A 34 -0.76 -24.71 5.39
CA PRO A 34 -1.76 -24.25 4.44
C PRO A 34 -2.67 -25.34 3.88
N ASP A 35 -2.18 -26.56 3.69
CA ASP A 35 -2.96 -27.70 3.18
C ASP A 35 -4.16 -28.06 4.08
N LEU A 36 -4.08 -27.77 5.38
CA LEU A 36 -5.14 -28.05 6.35
C LEU A 36 -6.18 -26.92 6.45
N LEU A 37 -5.96 -25.80 5.75
CA LEU A 37 -6.81 -24.60 5.79
C LEU A 37 -7.85 -24.58 4.66
N ASN A 38 -7.81 -25.52 3.72
CA ASN A 38 -8.72 -25.55 2.56
C ASN A 38 -10.20 -25.44 2.96
N ASN A 39 -10.64 -26.20 3.97
CA ASN A 39 -12.03 -26.13 4.44
C ASN A 39 -12.42 -24.74 4.97
N ILE A 40 -11.52 -24.02 5.66
CA ILE A 40 -11.78 -22.66 6.14
C ILE A 40 -11.87 -21.70 4.94
N ILE A 41 -10.98 -21.86 3.98
CA ILE A 41 -10.97 -21.08 2.74
C ILE A 41 -12.27 -21.31 1.95
N ASP A 42 -12.74 -22.54 1.87
CA ASP A 42 -13.97 -22.89 1.16
C ASP A 42 -15.20 -22.27 1.80
N ILE A 43 -15.27 -22.22 3.14
CA ILE A 43 -16.33 -21.48 3.86
C ILE A 43 -16.32 -19.99 3.49
N LEU A 44 -15.14 -19.38 3.36
CA LEU A 44 -15.03 -17.96 2.98
C LEU A 44 -15.44 -17.71 1.52
N LYS A 45 -15.22 -18.69 0.63
CA LYS A 45 -15.60 -18.60 -0.78
C LYS A 45 -17.09 -18.83 -1.01
N THR A 46 -17.74 -19.68 -0.21
CA THR A 46 -19.15 -20.07 -0.39
C THR A 46 -20.12 -19.25 0.45
N CYS A 47 -19.63 -18.38 1.33
CA CYS A 47 -20.50 -17.53 2.13
C CYS A 47 -21.32 -16.58 1.23
N CYS A 48 -22.64 -16.69 1.28
CA CYS A 48 -23.61 -16.02 0.40
C CYS A 48 -23.79 -14.51 0.65
N ASP A 49 -23.02 -13.89 1.57
CA ASP A 49 -23.03 -12.45 1.74
C ASP A 49 -22.14 -11.82 0.66
N GLU A 50 -22.58 -10.75 0.01
CA GLU A 50 -22.04 -10.36 -1.29
C GLU A 50 -20.54 -10.02 -1.33
N LEU A 51 -19.86 -9.69 -0.22
CA LEU A 51 -18.42 -9.37 -0.24
C LEU A 51 -17.70 -9.61 1.12
N PRO A 52 -17.55 -10.86 1.62
CA PRO A 52 -16.92 -11.11 2.92
C PRO A 52 -15.49 -10.56 2.98
N ILE A 53 -14.71 -10.62 1.90
CA ILE A 53 -13.32 -10.16 1.92
C ILE A 53 -13.22 -8.64 2.04
N VAL A 54 -14.05 -7.89 1.30
CA VAL A 54 -14.04 -6.41 1.36
C VAL A 54 -14.56 -5.93 2.72
N SER A 55 -15.64 -6.54 3.23
CA SER A 55 -16.14 -6.26 4.58
C SER A 55 -15.09 -6.57 5.64
N LEU A 56 -14.39 -7.71 5.53
CA LEU A 56 -13.28 -8.04 6.43
C LEU A 56 -12.14 -7.02 6.33
N ALA A 57 -11.76 -6.60 5.12
CA ALA A 57 -10.70 -5.62 4.92
C ALA A 57 -11.03 -4.26 5.56
N LYS A 58 -12.32 -3.89 5.60
CA LYS A 58 -12.81 -2.68 6.25
C LYS A 58 -13.10 -2.85 7.75
N HIS A 59 -13.03 -4.07 8.29
CA HIS A 59 -13.31 -4.33 9.70
C HIS A 59 -12.07 -4.13 10.59
N ILE A 60 -12.24 -3.54 11.78
CA ILE A 60 -11.15 -3.23 12.73
C ILE A 60 -10.33 -4.46 13.17
N TYR A 61 -10.97 -5.63 13.24
CA TYR A 61 -10.32 -6.91 13.54
C TYR A 61 -10.12 -7.78 12.30
N GLY A 62 -11.06 -7.71 11.34
CA GLY A 62 -11.05 -8.55 10.15
C GLY A 62 -9.86 -8.25 9.25
N CYS A 63 -9.45 -6.97 9.19
CA CYS A 63 -8.32 -6.54 8.39
C CYS A 63 -7.01 -7.19 8.86
N ARG A 64 -6.88 -7.47 10.16
CA ARG A 64 -5.71 -8.14 10.75
C ARG A 64 -5.66 -9.61 10.35
N VAL A 65 -6.80 -10.29 10.35
CA VAL A 65 -6.90 -11.67 9.88
C VAL A 65 -6.55 -11.75 8.39
N LEU A 66 -7.11 -10.84 7.59
CA LEU A 66 -6.88 -10.84 6.14
C LEU A 66 -5.41 -10.61 5.77
N GLN A 67 -4.69 -9.77 6.53
CA GLN A 67 -3.24 -9.61 6.39
C GLN A 67 -2.50 -10.94 6.64
N LYS A 68 -2.87 -11.70 7.67
CA LYS A 68 -2.28 -13.03 7.92
C LYS A 68 -2.58 -14.02 6.80
N MET A 69 -3.80 -13.98 6.26
CA MET A 69 -4.16 -14.81 5.11
C MET A 69 -3.29 -14.49 3.88
N LEU A 70 -3.12 -13.21 3.55
CA LEU A 70 -2.28 -12.78 2.42
C LEU A 70 -0.82 -13.24 2.59
N LYS A 71 -0.30 -13.19 3.82
CA LYS A 71 1.09 -13.56 4.13
C LYS A 71 1.35 -15.07 4.13
N HIS A 72 0.42 -15.87 4.64
CA HIS A 72 0.69 -17.29 4.96
C HIS A 72 0.01 -18.29 4.03
N LEU A 73 -1.02 -17.90 3.28
CA LEU A 73 -1.69 -18.80 2.34
C LEU A 73 -0.87 -19.00 1.06
N LEU A 74 -1.01 -20.19 0.48
CA LEU A 74 -0.41 -20.51 -0.82
C LEU A 74 -1.02 -19.61 -1.92
N PRO A 75 -0.29 -19.34 -3.02
CA PRO A 75 -0.78 -18.46 -4.09
C PRO A 75 -2.19 -18.81 -4.60
N HIS A 76 -2.46 -20.09 -4.87
CA HIS A 76 -3.76 -20.56 -5.34
C HIS A 76 -4.88 -20.45 -4.28
N GLN A 77 -4.52 -20.47 -2.99
CA GLN A 77 -5.47 -20.32 -1.89
C GLN A 77 -5.89 -18.87 -1.69
N LYS A 78 -5.00 -17.90 -1.94
CA LYS A 78 -5.29 -16.47 -1.79
C LYS A 78 -5.74 -15.79 -3.08
N GLU A 79 -5.79 -16.48 -4.21
CA GLU A 79 -6.18 -15.89 -5.50
C GLU A 79 -7.56 -15.20 -5.46
N PHE A 80 -8.55 -15.81 -4.81
CA PHE A 80 -9.89 -15.23 -4.69
C PHE A 80 -9.89 -13.93 -3.84
N ILE A 81 -9.03 -13.87 -2.83
CA ILE A 81 -8.83 -12.68 -1.99
C ILE A 81 -8.23 -11.57 -2.83
N VAL A 82 -7.14 -11.87 -3.55
CA VAL A 82 -6.45 -10.92 -4.44
C VAL A 82 -7.43 -10.34 -5.46
N LYS A 83 -8.23 -11.18 -6.12
CA LYS A 83 -9.24 -10.75 -7.10
C LYS A 83 -10.26 -9.79 -6.48
N GLN A 84 -10.85 -10.13 -5.33
CA GLN A 84 -11.82 -9.25 -4.68
C GLN A 84 -11.21 -7.91 -4.23
N LEU A 85 -9.98 -7.92 -3.70
CA LEU A 85 -9.28 -6.69 -3.31
C LEU A 85 -8.93 -5.81 -4.53
N GLN A 86 -8.48 -6.40 -5.63
CA GLN A 86 -8.17 -5.67 -6.86
C GLN A 86 -9.40 -4.96 -7.45
N SER A 87 -10.58 -5.59 -7.38
CA SER A 87 -11.83 -4.97 -7.84
C SER A 87 -12.34 -3.81 -6.96
N HIS A 88 -11.75 -3.61 -5.76
CA HIS A 88 -12.20 -2.61 -4.78
C HIS A 88 -11.07 -1.69 -4.31
N LEU A 89 -10.01 -1.51 -5.13
CA LEU A 89 -8.86 -0.69 -4.74
C LEU A 89 -9.24 0.74 -4.36
N ASP A 90 -10.14 1.40 -5.11
CA ASP A 90 -10.51 2.82 -4.88
C ASP A 90 -10.92 3.08 -3.43
N GLU A 91 -11.87 2.27 -2.95
CA GLU A 91 -12.41 2.40 -1.60
C GLU A 91 -11.50 1.84 -0.52
N LEU A 92 -10.68 0.82 -0.82
CA LEU A 92 -9.79 0.22 0.16
C LEU A 92 -8.56 1.08 0.43
N LEU A 93 -8.01 1.75 -0.59
CA LEU A 93 -6.86 2.65 -0.48
C LEU A 93 -7.11 3.78 0.53
N ILE A 94 -8.30 4.39 0.48
CA ILE A 94 -8.68 5.54 1.32
C ILE A 94 -9.38 5.11 2.62
N HIS A 95 -9.49 3.81 2.91
CA HIS A 95 -10.15 3.33 4.11
C HIS A 95 -9.18 3.17 5.28
N GLN A 96 -9.58 3.60 6.48
CA GLN A 96 -8.76 3.56 7.71
C GLN A 96 -8.19 2.17 8.07
N CYS A 97 -8.90 1.09 7.72
CA CYS A 97 -8.41 -0.30 7.86
C CYS A 97 -7.93 -0.89 6.53
N GLY A 98 -8.57 -0.50 5.42
CA GLY A 98 -8.36 -1.13 4.11
C GLY A 98 -6.97 -0.85 3.56
N ASN A 99 -6.44 0.35 3.82
CA ASN A 99 -5.10 0.74 3.36
C ASN A 99 -4.01 -0.22 3.86
N TYR A 100 -4.13 -0.74 5.08
CA TYR A 100 -3.18 -1.73 5.62
C TYR A 100 -3.27 -3.08 4.89
N VAL A 101 -4.47 -3.47 4.47
CA VAL A 101 -4.66 -4.69 3.66
C VAL A 101 -4.05 -4.51 2.27
N ILE A 102 -4.17 -3.33 1.65
CA ILE A 102 -3.54 -3.06 0.35
C ILE A 102 -2.02 -3.00 0.47
N GLN A 103 -1.47 -2.46 1.56
CA GLN A 103 -0.03 -2.50 1.83
C GLN A 103 0.50 -3.94 1.95
N GLU A 104 -0.19 -4.81 2.68
CA GLU A 104 0.19 -6.23 2.77
C GLU A 104 -0.04 -6.99 1.45
N LEU A 105 -1.10 -6.66 0.71
CA LEU A 105 -1.32 -7.20 -0.63
C LEU A 105 -0.15 -6.82 -1.54
N PHE A 106 0.33 -5.58 -1.49
CA PHE A 106 1.49 -5.14 -2.24
C PHE A 106 2.77 -5.86 -1.79
N GLU A 107 3.00 -6.01 -0.48
CA GLU A 107 4.21 -6.65 0.06
C GLU A 107 4.30 -8.14 -0.31
N SER A 108 3.19 -8.87 -0.16
CA SER A 108 3.15 -10.35 -0.23
C SER A 108 2.79 -10.92 -1.61
N SER A 109 2.67 -10.08 -2.65
CA SER A 109 2.23 -10.51 -3.99
C SER A 109 3.33 -10.49 -5.04
N SER A 110 3.06 -11.15 -6.17
CA SER A 110 3.92 -11.16 -7.35
C SER A 110 4.04 -9.76 -7.96
N THR A 111 5.10 -9.56 -8.75
CA THR A 111 5.35 -8.32 -9.52
C THR A 111 4.14 -7.90 -10.36
N VAL A 112 3.39 -8.84 -10.92
CA VAL A 112 2.17 -8.56 -11.72
C VAL A 112 1.09 -7.86 -10.89
N VAL A 113 0.83 -8.35 -9.67
CA VAL A 113 -0.17 -7.74 -8.79
C VAL A 113 0.31 -6.39 -8.27
N LYS A 114 1.60 -6.28 -7.91
CA LYS A 114 2.21 -4.99 -7.51
C LYS A 114 2.09 -3.95 -8.61
N HIS A 115 2.42 -4.32 -9.85
CA HIS A 115 2.31 -3.45 -11.02
C HIS A 115 0.86 -3.01 -11.26
N TYR A 116 -0.12 -3.91 -11.11
CA TYR A 116 -1.54 -3.55 -11.20
C TYR A 116 -1.94 -2.46 -10.20
N ILE A 117 -1.53 -2.58 -8.94
CA ILE A 117 -1.80 -1.58 -7.88
C ILE A 117 -1.14 -0.24 -8.23
N VAL A 118 0.11 -0.26 -8.72
CA VAL A 118 0.85 0.94 -9.13
C VAL A 118 0.17 1.67 -10.28
N ILE A 119 -0.29 0.94 -11.31
CA ILE A 119 -1.01 1.53 -12.43
C ILE A 119 -2.34 2.13 -11.98
N PHE A 120 -3.05 1.45 -11.08
CA PHE A 120 -4.29 1.97 -10.50
C PHE A 120 -4.07 3.29 -9.75
N ILE A 121 -3.05 3.34 -8.89
CA ILE A 121 -2.66 4.57 -8.17
C ILE A 121 -2.23 5.67 -9.14
N LYS A 122 -1.44 5.34 -10.18
CA LYS A 122 -0.96 6.29 -11.19
C LYS A 122 -2.10 7.01 -11.91
N ALA A 123 -3.23 6.34 -12.12
CA ALA A 123 -4.38 6.90 -12.81
C ALA A 123 -4.95 8.13 -12.10
N ASP A 124 -4.89 8.17 -10.76
CA ASP A 124 -5.32 9.30 -9.94
C ASP A 124 -4.34 9.58 -8.80
N LEU A 125 -3.06 9.77 -9.18
CA LEU A 125 -1.97 9.96 -8.22
C LEU A 125 -2.23 11.14 -7.28
N GLU A 126 -2.85 12.20 -7.79
CA GLU A 126 -3.18 13.38 -7.01
C GLU A 126 -4.11 13.03 -5.85
N LYS A 127 -5.28 12.43 -6.13
CA LYS A 127 -6.26 12.02 -5.12
C LYS A 127 -5.61 11.18 -4.03
N TYR A 128 -4.87 10.14 -4.41
CA TYR A 128 -4.31 9.22 -3.43
C TYR A 128 -3.13 9.81 -2.66
N SER A 129 -2.35 10.70 -3.28
CA SER A 129 -1.21 11.34 -2.60
C SER A 129 -1.62 12.28 -1.48
N MET A 130 -2.78 12.93 -1.62
CA MET A 130 -3.31 13.89 -0.64
C MET A 130 -4.35 13.28 0.30
N ASP A 131 -4.57 11.97 0.23
CA ASP A 131 -5.43 11.27 1.17
C ASP A 131 -4.64 10.78 2.39
N LYS A 132 -5.28 10.86 3.57
CA LYS A 132 -4.68 10.49 4.86
C LYS A 132 -4.19 9.04 4.91
N PHE A 133 -4.88 8.13 4.23
CA PHE A 133 -4.62 6.71 4.29
C PHE A 133 -3.89 6.22 3.04
N ALA A 134 -4.32 6.64 1.85
CA ALA A 134 -3.75 6.19 0.60
C ALA A 134 -2.31 6.70 0.38
N SER A 135 -1.94 7.85 0.93
CA SER A 135 -0.56 8.36 0.91
C SER A 135 0.45 7.33 1.47
N ASN A 136 0.09 6.63 2.55
CA ASN A 136 0.93 5.56 3.12
C ASN A 136 1.08 4.37 2.16
N VAL A 137 0.04 4.05 1.37
CA VAL A 137 0.11 2.99 0.37
C VAL A 137 1.05 3.39 -0.77
N ILE A 138 1.03 4.66 -1.19
CA ILE A 138 1.98 5.16 -2.19
C ILE A 138 3.42 5.08 -1.66
N GLU A 139 3.65 5.50 -0.41
CA GLU A 139 4.97 5.36 0.20
C GLU A 139 5.43 3.88 0.25
N LYS A 140 4.52 2.94 0.56
CA LYS A 140 4.80 1.50 0.49
C LYS A 140 5.20 1.07 -0.91
N CYS A 141 4.49 1.50 -1.94
CA CYS A 141 4.84 1.23 -3.34
C CYS A 141 6.22 1.79 -3.72
N LEU A 142 6.58 2.97 -3.19
CA LEU A 142 7.87 3.61 -3.45
C LEU A 142 9.05 2.93 -2.72
N ILE A 143 8.78 2.24 -1.61
CA ILE A 143 9.80 1.55 -0.79
C ILE A 143 10.00 0.11 -1.25
N ASP A 144 8.91 -0.63 -1.51
CA ASP A 144 8.94 -2.08 -1.76
C ASP A 144 8.75 -2.44 -3.25
N GLY A 145 8.51 -1.44 -4.09
CA GLY A 145 8.39 -1.61 -5.53
C GLY A 145 9.75 -1.79 -6.20
N ASP A 146 9.76 -2.47 -7.35
CA ASP A 146 10.93 -2.49 -8.21
C ASP A 146 11.15 -1.14 -8.92
N GLN A 147 12.29 -0.99 -9.60
CA GLN A 147 12.65 0.28 -10.24
C GLN A 147 11.63 0.71 -11.31
N GLU A 148 11.00 -0.23 -12.01
CA GLU A 148 9.98 0.07 -13.02
C GLU A 148 8.72 0.65 -12.36
N GLN A 149 8.25 0.02 -11.28
CA GLN A 149 7.11 0.45 -10.49
C GLN A 149 7.34 1.82 -9.83
N VAL A 150 8.51 2.03 -9.24
CA VAL A 150 8.91 3.32 -8.66
C VAL A 150 8.93 4.40 -9.74
N ASN A 151 9.59 4.15 -10.87
CA ASN A 151 9.67 5.09 -11.98
C ASN A 151 8.28 5.41 -12.55
N THR A 152 7.38 4.42 -12.62
CA THR A 152 6.00 4.60 -13.07
C THR A 152 5.25 5.63 -12.21
N LEU A 153 5.42 5.62 -10.88
CA LEU A 153 4.80 6.61 -9.99
C LEU A 153 5.50 7.97 -10.06
N VAL A 154 6.84 8.01 -10.02
CA VAL A 154 7.61 9.27 -10.04
C VAL A 154 7.37 10.02 -11.34
N THR A 155 7.38 9.31 -12.47
CA THR A 155 7.27 9.95 -13.79
C THR A 155 5.89 10.55 -14.04
N LYS A 156 4.85 10.07 -13.34
CA LYS A 156 3.50 10.63 -13.41
C LYS A 156 3.45 12.12 -13.06
N ILE A 157 4.32 12.59 -12.15
CA ILE A 157 4.40 14.01 -11.80
C ILE A 157 4.75 14.85 -13.03
N PHE A 158 5.53 14.32 -13.97
CA PHE A 158 5.95 15.03 -15.18
C PHE A 158 4.89 15.03 -16.32
N GLU A 159 3.81 14.25 -16.21
CA GLU A 159 2.79 14.11 -17.28
C GLU A 159 1.71 15.22 -17.25
N VAL A 160 1.42 15.73 -16.05
CA VAL A 160 0.54 16.89 -15.81
C VAL A 160 1.43 18.14 -15.92
N PRO A 161 0.93 19.40 -16.07
CA PRO A 161 1.78 20.58 -15.86
C PRO A 161 2.61 20.40 -14.58
N PHE A 162 3.88 20.04 -14.78
CA PHE A 162 4.67 19.24 -13.84
C PHE A 162 4.76 19.89 -12.46
N GLU A 163 4.90 21.21 -12.51
CA GLU A 163 5.02 22.11 -11.38
C GLU A 163 3.75 22.14 -10.52
N ASP A 164 2.57 22.08 -11.13
CA ASP A 164 1.32 22.27 -10.40
C ASP A 164 1.05 21.12 -9.45
N LEU A 165 1.17 19.86 -9.92
CA LEU A 165 0.93 18.70 -9.06
C LEU A 165 1.99 18.60 -7.96
N LEU A 166 3.27 18.79 -8.32
CA LEU A 166 4.36 18.76 -7.35
C LEU A 166 4.15 19.78 -6.23
N TYR A 167 3.79 21.03 -6.56
CA TYR A 167 3.61 22.06 -5.55
C TYR A 167 2.35 21.85 -4.70
N ARG A 168 1.26 21.32 -5.28
CA ARG A 168 0.10 20.90 -4.48
C ARG A 168 0.45 19.80 -3.49
N MET A 169 1.18 18.77 -3.92
CA MET A 169 1.65 17.70 -3.03
C MET A 169 2.54 18.25 -1.92
N ILE A 170 3.54 19.09 -2.25
CA ILE A 170 4.43 19.72 -1.26
C ILE A 170 3.66 20.57 -0.23
N GLY A 171 2.60 21.25 -0.67
CA GLY A 171 1.76 22.09 0.17
C GLY A 171 0.69 21.35 0.95
N ASP A 172 0.50 20.05 0.72
CA ASP A 172 -0.53 19.23 1.37
C ASP A 172 0.00 18.51 2.64
N GLN A 173 -0.88 18.28 3.61
CA GLN A 173 -0.54 17.68 4.90
C GLN A 173 -0.12 16.20 4.80
N PHE A 174 -0.49 15.49 3.73
CA PHE A 174 -0.12 14.10 3.47
C PHE A 174 0.78 13.98 2.23
N GLY A 175 0.45 14.70 1.16
CA GLY A 175 1.20 14.69 -0.11
C GLY A 175 2.67 15.08 0.04
N ASN A 176 3.02 15.88 1.04
CA ASN A 176 4.40 16.29 1.28
C ASN A 176 5.30 15.09 1.63
N TYR A 177 4.77 14.05 2.29
CA TYR A 177 5.54 12.85 2.60
C TYR A 177 5.79 12.03 1.33
N VAL A 178 4.77 11.89 0.48
CA VAL A 178 4.88 11.23 -0.83
C VAL A 178 5.92 11.92 -1.71
N ALA A 179 5.87 13.26 -1.80
CA ALA A 179 6.85 14.04 -2.59
C ALA A 179 8.29 13.87 -2.07
N GLN A 180 8.47 13.86 -0.75
CA GLN A 180 9.78 13.58 -0.14
C GLN A 180 10.26 12.15 -0.44
N LYS A 181 9.36 11.17 -0.38
CA LYS A 181 9.67 9.78 -0.67
C LYS A 181 10.08 9.59 -2.12
N MET A 182 9.33 10.18 -3.05
CA MET A 182 9.68 10.19 -4.47
C MET A 182 11.07 10.78 -4.72
N LEU A 183 11.41 11.89 -4.04
CA LEU A 183 12.74 12.49 -4.13
C LEU A 183 13.86 11.56 -3.60
N ASP A 184 13.57 10.71 -2.60
CA ASP A 184 14.53 9.77 -2.03
C ASP A 184 14.84 8.58 -2.95
N VAL A 185 13.84 8.09 -3.68
CA VAL A 185 13.93 6.82 -4.42
C VAL A 185 14.02 6.98 -5.94
N CYS A 186 13.75 8.18 -6.47
CA CYS A 186 13.80 8.41 -7.91
C CYS A 186 15.21 8.29 -8.49
N ASP A 187 15.27 8.01 -9.80
CA ASP A 187 16.53 7.99 -10.55
C ASP A 187 17.20 9.38 -10.58
N VAL A 188 18.48 9.41 -10.97
CA VAL A 188 19.30 10.63 -10.98
C VAL A 188 18.72 11.74 -11.88
N GLN A 189 18.12 11.39 -13.02
CA GLN A 189 17.55 12.38 -13.95
C GLN A 189 16.27 12.98 -13.36
N SER A 190 15.36 12.14 -12.87
CA SER A 190 14.13 12.55 -12.19
C SER A 190 14.44 13.42 -10.97
N ARG A 191 15.44 13.04 -10.16
CA ARG A 191 15.90 13.81 -9.00
C ARG A 191 16.37 15.21 -9.37
N LYS A 192 17.19 15.34 -10.43
CA LYS A 192 17.65 16.65 -10.93
C LYS A 192 16.49 17.54 -11.34
N LYS A 193 15.49 16.99 -12.06
CA LYS A 193 14.29 17.72 -12.48
C LYS A 193 13.45 18.19 -11.29
N LEU A 194 13.19 17.30 -10.33
CA LEU A 194 12.44 17.62 -9.10
C LEU A 194 13.12 18.73 -8.28
N ILE A 195 14.44 18.61 -8.05
CA ILE A 195 15.22 19.63 -7.32
C ILE A 195 15.18 20.97 -8.05
N ALA A 196 15.31 20.97 -9.40
CA ALA A 196 15.27 22.19 -10.18
C ALA A 196 13.93 22.94 -10.04
N ALA A 197 12.80 22.24 -10.15
CA ALA A 197 11.48 22.85 -9.95
C ALA A 197 11.28 23.37 -8.52
N ILE A 198 11.67 22.59 -7.50
CA ILE A 198 11.57 23.01 -6.10
C ILE A 198 12.41 24.27 -5.84
N LYS A 199 13.62 24.35 -6.41
CA LYS A 199 14.50 25.53 -6.29
C LYS A 199 13.92 26.75 -7.01
N LEU A 200 13.36 26.55 -8.20
CA LEU A 200 12.76 27.63 -9.01
C LEU A 200 11.66 28.38 -8.24
N LYS A 201 10.84 27.66 -7.45
CA LYS A 201 9.75 28.23 -6.64
C LYS A 201 10.06 28.29 -5.14
N GLN A 202 11.32 28.19 -4.73
CA GLN A 202 11.71 28.09 -3.31
C GLN A 202 11.12 29.22 -2.45
N ALA A 203 11.11 30.46 -2.94
CA ALA A 203 10.57 31.61 -2.20
C ALA A 203 9.06 31.51 -1.95
N PHE A 204 8.31 30.91 -2.88
CA PHE A 204 6.89 30.62 -2.71
C PHE A 204 6.70 29.43 -1.77
N LEU A 205 7.41 28.32 -2.01
CA LEU A 205 7.28 27.10 -1.22
C LEU A 205 7.60 27.31 0.26
N LYS A 206 8.54 28.19 0.61
CA LYS A 206 8.84 28.56 2.02
C LYS A 206 7.63 29.08 2.80
N LYS A 207 6.59 29.59 2.12
CA LYS A 207 5.36 30.10 2.72
C LYS A 207 4.31 29.00 2.96
N LEU A 208 4.50 27.81 2.38
CA LEU A 208 3.58 26.69 2.55
C LEU A 208 3.84 25.95 3.87
N PRO A 209 2.80 25.48 4.58
CA PRO A 209 2.91 24.91 5.91
C PRO A 209 3.76 23.63 5.98
N PHE A 210 3.78 22.80 4.92
CA PHE A 210 4.42 21.48 4.93
C PHE A 210 5.71 21.39 4.10
N ALA A 211 6.11 22.48 3.44
CA ALA A 211 7.25 22.48 2.51
C ALA A 211 8.62 22.46 3.19
N LYS A 212 8.71 22.73 4.50
CA LYS A 212 9.98 22.90 5.22
C LYS A 212 10.92 21.69 5.02
N HIS A 213 10.39 20.48 5.11
CA HIS A 213 11.20 19.25 5.06
C HIS A 213 11.77 18.98 3.67
N ILE A 214 10.95 19.10 2.62
CA ILE A 214 11.44 18.89 1.25
C ILE A 214 12.47 19.96 0.84
N LEU A 215 12.28 21.20 1.28
CA LEU A 215 13.22 22.30 1.02
C LEU A 215 14.58 22.08 1.70
N ALA A 216 14.59 21.58 2.94
CA ALA A 216 15.82 21.20 3.64
C ALA A 216 16.55 20.06 2.90
N LYS A 217 15.82 19.02 2.50
CA LYS A 217 16.35 17.88 1.74
C LYS A 217 16.99 18.28 0.40
N CYS A 218 16.39 19.24 -0.31
CA CYS A 218 16.96 19.77 -1.56
C CYS A 218 18.25 20.60 -1.37
N SER A 219 18.49 21.08 -0.14
CA SER A 219 19.69 21.86 0.22
C SER A 219 20.84 20.93 0.65
N GLU A 220 20.54 19.85 1.39
CA GLU A 220 21.52 18.84 1.82
C GLU A 220 22.06 17.97 0.68
N SER A 221 21.25 17.76 -0.36
CA SER A 221 21.61 16.98 -1.56
C SER A 221 22.76 17.57 -2.40
N GLN A 222 23.34 18.71 -1.98
CA GLN A 222 24.55 19.27 -2.59
C GLN A 222 25.85 18.57 -2.14
N PHE A 223 25.80 17.72 -1.09
CA PHE A 223 27.02 17.23 -0.40
C PHE A 223 27.13 15.73 -0.16
N SER A 224 26.20 14.90 -0.63
CA SER A 224 26.27 13.44 -0.42
C SER A 224 26.63 12.69 -1.72
N PRO A 225 27.81 12.03 -1.81
CA PRO A 225 28.01 10.95 -2.76
C PRO A 225 26.99 9.86 -2.44
N GLN A 226 26.24 9.39 -3.44
CA GLN A 226 25.29 8.30 -3.27
C GLN A 226 26.06 7.07 -2.75
N LYS A 227 25.66 6.54 -1.60
CA LYS A 227 26.04 5.17 -1.23
C LYS A 227 25.32 4.26 -2.20
N ASP A 228 26.05 3.77 -3.20
CA ASP A 228 25.66 2.61 -3.98
C ASP A 228 25.27 1.52 -2.99
N ARG A 229 23.98 1.15 -2.99
CA ARG A 229 23.55 -0.11 -2.37
C ARG A 229 24.00 -1.20 -3.32
N GLU A 230 25.27 -1.57 -3.21
CA GLU A 230 25.75 -2.82 -3.77
C GLU A 230 24.89 -3.96 -3.18
N ALA A 231 24.30 -4.72 -4.10
CA ALA A 231 23.65 -5.97 -3.81
C ALA A 231 24.61 -6.87 -3.04
N SER A 232 24.26 -7.21 -1.79
CA SER A 232 24.86 -8.36 -1.12
C SER A 232 23.92 -9.53 -1.34
N TYR A 233 24.50 -10.54 -2.00
CA TYR A 233 23.99 -11.85 -2.41
C TYR A 233 23.17 -12.58 -1.36
#